data_AF-A0A6B0RDB1-F1
#
_entry.id   AF-A0A6B0RDB1-F1
#
_cell.length_a   1.000
_cell.length_b   1.000
_cell.length_c   1.000
_cell.angle_alpha   90.00
_cell.angle_beta   90.00
_cell.angle_gamma   90.00
#
_symmetry.space_group_name_H-M   'P 1'
#
loop_
_entity.id
_entity.type
_entity.pdbx_description
1 polymer ?
#
loop_
_entity_poly.entity_id
_entity_poly.type
_entity_poly.pdbx_seq_one_letter_code
_entity_poly.pdbx_strand_id
1 'polypeptide(L)'
;MVEKKIPGIHVLSLEIGKTLREDVENSFFLNVNSQVTTVCQILAKDPKLQQGYNAMGFSQGGQFLRAVAQRCPSPPMVNLISIGGQHQGVFGLPRCPGESSHICDFIRKTLNAGAYNKAIQERLVQAEYWHDPIREDIYRNHSIFLADINQERGVNESYKKNLMALKKFVMVKFLNDTIVDPVDSEWFGFYRSGQAKETIPLQESTLYTQDRLGLKAMDKAGQLVFLALEGDHLQLSEEWFYAHIIPFLE
;
A
#
# COMPACT_ATOMS: atom_id res chain seq x y z
N MET A 1 -16.94 -0.70 12.77
CA MET A 1 -17.32 -2.09 12.38
C MET A 1 -16.60 -3.12 13.25
N VAL A 2 -15.28 -2.99 13.43
CA VAL A 2 -14.48 -3.90 14.27
C VAL A 2 -14.96 -3.95 15.73
N GLU A 3 -15.06 -2.80 16.41
CA GLU A 3 -15.48 -2.74 17.83
C GLU A 3 -16.90 -3.30 18.08
N LYS A 4 -17.77 -3.29 17.04
CA LYS A 4 -19.11 -3.90 17.13
C LYS A 4 -19.06 -5.44 17.21
N LYS A 5 -18.01 -6.06 16.65
CA LYS A 5 -17.87 -7.53 16.56
C LYS A 5 -16.86 -8.10 17.55
N ILE A 6 -15.91 -7.30 18.02
CA ILE A 6 -14.89 -7.71 18.98
C ILE A 6 -14.94 -6.78 20.20
N PRO A 7 -15.85 -7.04 21.17
CA PRO A 7 -15.96 -6.22 22.37
C PRO A 7 -14.65 -6.18 23.16
N GLY A 8 -14.22 -4.96 23.55
CA GLY A 8 -12.99 -4.76 24.33
C GLY A 8 -11.70 -4.64 23.51
N ILE A 9 -11.77 -4.74 22.19
CA ILE A 9 -10.61 -4.48 21.32
C ILE A 9 -10.16 -3.02 21.42
N HIS A 10 -8.84 -2.79 21.43
CA HIS A 10 -8.25 -1.46 21.30
C HIS A 10 -8.03 -1.15 19.82
N VAL A 11 -8.67 -0.09 19.30
CA VAL A 11 -8.50 0.38 17.93
C VAL A 11 -7.77 1.71 17.93
N LEU A 12 -6.62 1.75 17.25
CA LEU A 12 -5.88 2.98 16.97
C LEU A 12 -6.05 3.34 15.49
N SER A 13 -6.88 4.34 15.20
CA SER A 13 -6.92 4.97 13.87
C SER A 13 -5.85 6.04 13.80
N LEU A 14 -4.88 5.87 12.91
CA LEU A 14 -3.76 6.81 12.75
C LEU A 14 -4.27 8.17 12.25
N GLU A 15 -3.72 9.25 12.80
CA GLU A 15 -3.91 10.62 12.35
C GLU A 15 -2.51 11.23 12.12
N ILE A 16 -2.24 11.72 10.91
CA ILE A 16 -0.95 12.27 10.51
C ILE A 16 -1.05 13.79 10.47
N GLY A 17 -0.82 14.43 11.61
CA GLY A 17 -0.97 15.87 11.78
C GLY A 17 -1.45 16.18 13.19
N LYS A 18 -1.78 17.44 13.45
CA LYS A 18 -2.41 17.87 14.72
C LYS A 18 -3.92 18.06 14.60
N THR A 19 -4.44 18.05 13.38
CA THR A 19 -5.85 18.28 13.07
C THR A 19 -6.29 17.43 11.89
N LEU A 20 -7.59 17.13 11.80
CA LEU A 20 -8.21 16.45 10.66
C LEU A 20 -7.91 17.12 9.32
N ARG A 21 -7.79 18.46 9.30
CA ARG A 21 -7.45 19.19 8.09
C ARG A 21 -6.02 18.88 7.64
N GLU A 22 -5.07 18.93 8.58
CA GLU A 22 -3.69 18.56 8.30
C GLU A 22 -3.58 17.09 7.89
N ASP A 23 -4.32 16.19 8.52
CA ASP A 23 -4.35 14.77 8.16
C ASP A 23 -4.78 14.54 6.70
N VAL A 24 -5.86 15.19 6.28
CA VAL A 24 -6.32 15.16 4.88
C VAL A 24 -5.28 15.77 3.94
N GLU A 25 -4.73 16.94 4.24
CA GLU A 25 -3.72 17.59 3.39
C GLU A 25 -2.43 16.74 3.30
N ASN A 26 -1.99 16.15 4.40
CA ASN A 26 -0.80 15.31 4.48
C ASN A 26 -0.93 14.02 3.67
N SER A 27 -2.16 13.51 3.46
CA SER A 27 -2.41 12.37 2.57
C SER A 27 -2.04 12.64 1.09
N PHE A 28 -1.89 13.91 0.69
CA PHE A 28 -1.46 14.33 -0.64
C PHE A 28 -0.04 14.91 -0.65
N PHE A 29 0.35 15.67 0.37
CA PHE A 29 1.51 16.57 0.27
C PHE A 29 2.64 16.31 1.25
N LEU A 30 2.47 15.40 2.22
CA LEU A 30 3.53 15.05 3.16
C LEU A 30 4.31 13.84 2.68
N ASN A 31 5.64 13.95 2.68
CA ASN A 31 6.52 12.87 2.26
C ASN A 31 6.22 11.53 2.96
N VAL A 32 6.00 10.46 2.19
CA VAL A 32 5.55 9.17 2.75
C VAL A 32 6.58 8.53 3.67
N ASN A 33 7.88 8.68 3.38
CA ASN A 33 8.93 8.18 4.29
C ASN A 33 8.88 8.87 5.67
N SER A 34 8.56 10.17 5.70
CA SER A 34 8.31 10.90 6.94
C SER A 34 7.04 10.42 7.64
N GLN A 35 5.95 10.16 6.91
CA GLN A 35 4.71 9.60 7.48
C GLN A 35 4.98 8.25 8.15
N VAL A 36 5.67 7.34 7.46
CA VAL A 36 6.02 6.02 8.00
C VAL A 36 6.86 6.14 9.27
N THR A 37 7.84 7.05 9.29
CA THR A 37 8.67 7.30 10.49
C THR A 37 7.82 7.79 11.67
N THR A 38 6.92 8.73 11.42
CA THR A 38 5.97 9.23 12.43
C THR A 38 5.09 8.11 12.96
N VAL A 39 4.54 7.28 12.08
CA VAL A 39 3.71 6.12 12.48
C VAL A 39 4.51 5.14 13.33
N CYS A 40 5.73 4.77 12.94
CA CYS A 40 6.59 3.90 13.75
C CYS A 40 6.80 4.48 15.16
N GLN A 41 6.97 5.80 15.30
CA GLN A 41 7.12 6.46 16.61
C GLN A 41 5.82 6.45 17.44
N ILE A 42 4.65 6.61 16.80
CA ILE A 42 3.35 6.50 17.46
C ILE A 42 3.17 5.08 18.00
N LEU A 43 3.38 4.07 17.16
CA LEU A 43 3.21 2.66 17.52
C LEU A 43 4.16 2.24 18.65
N ALA A 44 5.41 2.70 18.63
CA ALA A 44 6.38 2.40 19.67
C ALA A 44 6.01 2.99 21.05
N LYS A 45 5.23 4.08 21.08
CA LYS A 45 4.82 4.75 22.33
C LYS A 45 3.50 4.22 22.91
N ASP A 46 2.73 3.45 22.15
CA ASP A 46 1.47 2.88 22.65
C ASP A 46 1.76 1.56 23.40
N PRO A 47 1.57 1.50 24.74
CA PRO A 47 1.84 0.31 25.52
C PRO A 47 0.92 -0.86 25.16
N LYS A 48 -0.27 -0.61 24.60
CA LYS A 48 -1.24 -1.66 24.24
C LYS A 48 -0.83 -2.43 23.00
N LEU A 49 0.13 -1.94 22.22
CA LEU A 49 0.59 -2.56 20.98
C LEU A 49 1.86 -3.40 21.16
N GLN A 50 2.50 -3.35 22.34
CA GLN A 50 3.85 -3.92 22.56
C GLN A 50 3.90 -5.45 22.44
N GLN A 51 2.79 -6.14 22.67
CA GLN A 51 2.67 -7.59 22.49
C GLN A 51 2.27 -8.00 21.06
N GLY A 52 2.19 -7.03 20.16
CA GLY A 52 1.83 -7.19 18.76
C GLY A 52 0.46 -6.60 18.43
N TYR A 53 0.27 -6.29 17.16
CA TYR A 53 -0.94 -5.66 16.65
C TYR A 53 -1.29 -6.15 15.24
N ASN A 54 -2.58 -6.21 14.93
CA ASN A 54 -3.05 -6.33 13.56
C ASN A 54 -3.10 -4.95 12.91
N ALA A 55 -2.89 -4.89 11.60
CA ALA A 55 -2.90 -3.65 10.84
C ALA A 55 -3.86 -3.76 9.64
N MET A 56 -4.63 -2.71 9.40
CA MET A 56 -5.57 -2.63 8.27
C MET A 56 -5.39 -1.30 7.56
N GLY A 57 -5.06 -1.36 6.27
CA GLY A 57 -4.84 -0.19 5.42
C GLY A 57 -5.87 -0.13 4.30
N PHE A 58 -6.43 1.05 4.09
CA PHE A 58 -7.37 1.32 3.00
C PHE A 58 -6.66 2.10 1.89
N SER A 59 -6.84 1.66 0.64
CA SER A 59 -6.20 2.27 -0.53
C SER A 59 -4.70 2.47 -0.28
N GLN A 60 -4.16 3.69 -0.44
CA GLN A 60 -2.73 3.95 -0.24
C GLN A 60 -2.19 3.56 1.14
N GLY A 61 -3.06 3.52 2.16
CA GLY A 61 -2.71 3.04 3.50
C GLY A 61 -2.22 1.59 3.53
N GLY A 62 -2.61 0.77 2.55
CA GLY A 62 -2.15 -0.61 2.39
C GLY A 62 -0.63 -0.69 2.18
N GLN A 63 -0.09 0.01 1.18
CA GLN A 63 1.37 0.03 0.96
C GLN A 63 2.12 0.81 2.05
N PHE A 64 1.48 1.77 2.72
CA PHE A 64 2.12 2.49 3.84
C PHE A 64 2.29 1.58 5.06
N LEU A 65 1.28 0.80 5.44
CA LEU A 65 1.41 -0.17 6.52
C LEU A 65 2.34 -1.34 6.15
N ARG A 66 2.39 -1.74 4.88
CA ARG A 66 3.45 -2.66 4.41
C ARG A 66 4.85 -2.07 4.62
N ALA A 67 5.05 -0.79 4.35
CA ALA A 67 6.32 -0.11 4.62
C ALA A 67 6.65 -0.07 6.12
N VAL A 68 5.66 0.16 7.00
CA VAL A 68 5.81 0.04 8.46
C VAL A 68 6.29 -1.36 8.84
N ALA A 69 5.64 -2.41 8.33
CA ALA A 69 6.04 -3.81 8.60
C ALA A 69 7.48 -4.09 8.17
N GLN A 70 7.90 -3.59 7.00
CA GLN A 70 9.26 -3.77 6.50
C GLN A 70 10.31 -2.97 7.30
N ARG A 71 9.98 -1.76 7.75
CA ARG A 71 10.96 -0.79 8.30
C ARG A 71 11.05 -0.77 9.83
N CYS A 72 9.96 -0.99 10.56
CA CYS A 72 9.94 -0.95 12.02
C CYS A 72 9.25 -2.19 12.60
N PRO A 73 9.98 -3.32 12.78
CA PRO A 73 9.41 -4.60 13.21
C PRO A 73 9.03 -4.64 14.70
N SER A 74 9.16 -3.53 15.44
CA SER A 74 8.85 -3.42 16.86
C SER A 74 8.02 -2.15 17.12
N PRO A 75 6.80 -2.25 17.70
CA PRO A 75 6.11 -3.49 18.06
C PRO A 75 5.83 -4.42 16.85
N PRO A 76 5.64 -5.74 17.07
CA PRO A 76 5.50 -6.67 15.97
C PRO A 76 4.10 -6.61 15.33
N MET A 77 4.04 -6.32 14.03
CA MET A 77 2.81 -6.49 13.26
C MET A 77 2.51 -7.98 13.07
N VAL A 78 1.26 -8.39 13.29
CA VAL A 78 0.83 -9.80 13.25
C VAL A 78 0.17 -10.11 11.91
N ASN A 79 -1.04 -9.62 11.67
CA ASN A 79 -1.71 -9.69 10.38
C ASN A 79 -1.72 -8.31 9.71
N LEU A 80 -1.45 -8.27 8.41
CA LEU A 80 -1.63 -7.10 7.56
C LEU A 80 -2.81 -7.34 6.62
N ILE A 81 -3.80 -6.45 6.65
CA ILE A 81 -4.97 -6.46 5.77
C ILE A 81 -4.91 -5.22 4.87
N SER A 82 -4.69 -5.43 3.59
CA SER A 82 -4.68 -4.39 2.56
C SER A 82 -6.02 -4.40 1.82
N ILE A 83 -6.79 -3.32 1.96
CA ILE A 83 -8.10 -3.16 1.31
C ILE A 83 -7.93 -2.22 0.12
N GLY A 84 -7.78 -2.79 -1.08
CA GLY A 84 -7.57 -2.04 -2.33
C GLY A 84 -6.23 -1.30 -2.41
N GLY A 85 -5.19 -1.77 -1.72
CA GLY A 85 -3.88 -1.09 -1.68
C GLY A 85 -2.99 -1.35 -2.89
N GLN A 86 -2.24 -0.35 -3.36
CA GLN A 86 -1.53 -0.41 -4.64
C GLN A 86 -0.08 -0.86 -4.46
N HIS A 87 0.13 -2.16 -4.25
CA HIS A 87 1.44 -2.69 -3.84
C HIS A 87 2.52 -2.61 -4.92
N GLN A 88 2.14 -2.50 -6.19
CA GLN A 88 3.03 -2.19 -7.31
C GLN A 88 2.90 -0.74 -7.81
N GLY A 89 2.22 0.13 -7.05
CA GLY A 89 1.96 1.50 -7.46
C GLY A 89 0.86 1.60 -8.51
N VAL A 90 0.82 2.74 -9.20
CA VAL A 90 -0.15 3.04 -10.26
C VAL A 90 0.54 3.65 -11.48
N PHE A 91 -0.07 3.46 -12.64
CA PHE A 91 0.30 4.08 -13.91
C PHE A 91 -0.93 4.61 -14.67
N GLY A 92 -1.81 5.27 -13.93
CA GLY A 92 -2.99 5.89 -14.49
C GLY A 92 -3.69 6.74 -13.44
N LEU A 93 -4.55 7.64 -13.91
CA LEU A 93 -5.41 8.46 -13.06
C LEU A 93 -6.85 8.33 -13.56
N PRO A 94 -7.49 7.16 -13.39
CA PRO A 94 -8.86 7.00 -13.82
C PRO A 94 -9.79 7.81 -12.88
N ARG A 95 -10.77 8.49 -13.49
CA ARG A 95 -11.79 9.33 -12.82
C ARG A 95 -11.25 10.40 -11.84
N CYS A 96 -10.09 11.00 -12.09
CA CYS A 96 -9.81 12.34 -11.57
C CYS A 96 -10.58 13.35 -12.45
N PRO A 97 -11.78 13.82 -12.07
CA PRO A 97 -12.57 14.65 -12.96
C PRO A 97 -11.89 16.01 -12.94
N GLY A 98 -11.11 16.31 -13.99
CA GLY A 98 -10.48 17.62 -14.15
C GLY A 98 -11.50 18.76 -14.17
N GLU A 99 -12.78 18.43 -14.38
CA GLU A 99 -13.92 19.33 -14.33
C GLU A 99 -14.45 19.60 -12.90
N SER A 100 -14.16 18.74 -11.91
CA SER A 100 -14.69 18.88 -10.53
C SER A 100 -13.63 18.99 -9.42
N SER A 101 -12.34 18.88 -9.73
CA SER A 101 -11.26 19.08 -8.74
C SER A 101 -9.97 19.60 -9.38
N HIS A 102 -9.59 20.83 -9.04
CA HIS A 102 -8.32 21.44 -9.47
C HIS A 102 -7.08 20.66 -9.00
N ILE A 103 -7.18 19.98 -7.86
CA ILE A 103 -6.09 19.15 -7.30
C ILE A 103 -5.83 17.95 -8.20
N CYS A 104 -6.89 17.30 -8.67
CA CYS A 104 -6.82 16.17 -9.58
C CYS A 104 -6.12 16.50 -10.92
N ASP A 105 -6.53 17.60 -11.56
CA ASP A 105 -5.91 18.02 -12.82
C ASP A 105 -4.44 18.44 -12.65
N PHE A 106 -4.13 19.08 -11.51
CA PHE A 106 -2.75 19.42 -11.15
C PHE A 106 -1.87 18.17 -10.97
N ILE A 107 -2.35 17.17 -10.22
CA ILE A 107 -1.64 15.90 -10.02
C ILE A 107 -1.40 15.22 -11.37
N ARG A 108 -2.43 15.14 -12.22
CA ARG A 108 -2.31 14.55 -13.56
C ARG A 108 -1.24 15.21 -14.41
N LYS A 109 -1.27 16.55 -14.51
CA LYS A 109 -0.29 17.30 -15.31
C LYS A 109 1.11 17.14 -14.75
N THR A 110 1.25 17.16 -13.43
CA THR A 110 2.55 17.03 -12.74
C THR A 110 3.15 15.64 -12.92
N LEU A 111 2.36 14.57 -12.80
CA LEU A 111 2.85 13.20 -12.93
C LEU A 111 3.31 12.90 -14.38
N ASN A 112 2.55 13.34 -15.37
CA ASN A 112 2.90 13.14 -16.79
C ASN A 112 4.16 13.92 -17.22
N ALA A 113 4.44 15.08 -16.60
CA ALA A 113 5.56 15.94 -16.98
C ALA A 113 6.82 15.71 -16.13
N GLY A 114 6.70 15.17 -14.92
CA GLY A 114 7.81 15.17 -13.98
C GLY A 114 7.59 14.41 -12.68
N ALA A 115 6.83 13.31 -12.66
CA ALA A 115 6.65 12.48 -11.45
C ALA A 115 7.99 12.17 -10.74
N TYR A 116 9.04 11.93 -11.51
CA TYR A 116 10.38 11.57 -11.00
C TYR A 116 11.32 12.75 -10.77
N ASN A 117 10.84 13.99 -10.89
CA ASN A 117 11.60 15.15 -10.45
C ASN A 117 11.75 15.10 -8.92
N LYS A 118 12.98 15.35 -8.42
CA LYS A 118 13.30 15.29 -6.99
C LYS A 118 12.35 16.14 -6.13
N ALA A 119 12.04 17.36 -6.56
CA ALA A 119 11.18 18.27 -5.79
C ALA A 119 9.72 17.78 -5.73
N ILE A 120 9.25 17.07 -6.76
CA ILE A 120 7.91 16.47 -6.82
C ILE A 120 7.86 15.21 -5.95
N GLN A 121 8.85 14.32 -6.08
CA GLN A 121 8.97 13.12 -5.24
C GLN A 121 8.94 13.47 -3.74
N GLU A 122 9.58 14.57 -3.32
CA GLU A 122 9.63 14.96 -1.91
C GLU A 122 8.35 15.64 -1.37
N ARG A 123 7.39 16.02 -2.25
CA ARG A 123 6.24 16.87 -1.88
C ARG A 123 4.88 16.33 -2.33
N LEU A 124 4.84 15.27 -3.13
CA LEU A 124 3.59 14.73 -3.67
C LEU A 124 3.52 13.23 -3.45
N VAL A 125 2.63 12.82 -2.54
CA VAL A 125 2.45 11.43 -2.11
C VAL A 125 2.19 10.50 -3.29
N GLN A 126 1.33 10.91 -4.23
CA GLN A 126 0.99 10.10 -5.41
C GLN A 126 2.20 9.85 -6.31
N ALA A 127 3.16 10.78 -6.37
CA ALA A 127 4.37 10.60 -7.16
C ALA A 127 5.28 9.52 -6.55
N GLU A 128 5.30 9.39 -5.22
CA GLU A 128 6.16 8.46 -4.50
C GLU A 128 5.83 6.98 -4.80
N TYR A 129 4.60 6.69 -5.24
CA TYR A 129 4.16 5.38 -5.74
C TYR A 129 3.69 5.37 -7.20
N TRP A 130 4.04 6.40 -7.97
CA TRP A 130 3.90 6.38 -9.43
C TRP A 130 4.92 5.42 -10.04
N HIS A 131 4.46 4.44 -10.81
CA HIS A 131 5.28 3.39 -11.38
C HIS A 131 5.11 3.35 -12.90
N ASP A 132 6.06 3.94 -13.63
CA ASP A 132 6.09 3.92 -15.09
C ASP A 132 6.67 2.58 -15.61
N PRO A 133 5.85 1.69 -16.20
CA PRO A 133 6.32 0.40 -16.72
C PRO A 133 7.08 0.54 -18.05
N ILE A 134 6.99 1.69 -18.73
CA ILE A 134 7.65 1.95 -20.03
C ILE A 134 9.08 2.44 -19.78
N ARG A 135 9.27 3.36 -18.83
CA ARG A 135 10.59 3.87 -18.42
C ARG A 135 10.96 3.39 -17.01
N GLU A 136 10.93 2.07 -16.84
CA GLU A 136 11.12 1.42 -15.54
C GLU A 136 12.46 1.79 -14.88
N ASP A 137 13.54 2.00 -15.65
CA ASP A 137 14.82 2.43 -15.09
C ASP A 137 14.77 3.83 -14.44
N ILE A 138 13.92 4.73 -14.95
CA ILE A 138 13.72 6.04 -14.30
C ILE A 138 12.96 5.83 -12.99
N TYR A 139 11.90 5.03 -13.02
CA TYR A 139 11.15 4.65 -11.82
C TYR A 139 12.07 4.08 -10.73
N ARG A 140 12.86 3.05 -11.05
CA ARG A 140 13.76 2.38 -10.10
C ARG A 140 14.73 3.37 -9.45
N ASN A 141 15.29 4.27 -10.25
CA ASN A 141 16.34 5.17 -9.78
C ASN A 141 15.81 6.41 -9.04
N HIS A 142 14.57 6.84 -9.29
CA HIS A 142 14.07 8.13 -8.79
C HIS A 142 12.88 8.02 -7.83
N SER A 143 12.13 6.90 -7.79
CA SER A 143 11.07 6.72 -6.79
C SER A 143 11.69 6.61 -5.40
N ILE A 144 11.32 7.52 -4.50
CA ILE A 144 11.92 7.59 -3.15
C ILE A 144 11.22 6.69 -2.13
N PHE A 145 10.08 6.08 -2.50
CA PHE A 145 9.28 5.24 -1.61
C PHE A 145 9.04 3.86 -2.22
N LEU A 146 8.24 3.77 -3.28
CA LEU A 146 7.78 2.47 -3.78
C LEU A 146 8.92 1.59 -4.28
N ALA A 147 9.87 2.16 -5.04
CA ALA A 147 11.04 1.42 -5.50
C ALA A 147 11.94 0.94 -4.34
N ASP A 148 11.85 1.54 -3.15
CA ASP A 148 12.64 1.14 -1.97
C ASP A 148 11.99 -0.09 -1.35
N ILE A 149 10.71 0.01 -1.00
CA ILE A 149 9.98 -1.08 -0.36
C ILE A 149 9.72 -2.26 -1.31
N ASN A 150 9.93 -2.09 -2.63
CA ASN A 150 9.86 -3.16 -3.63
C ASN A 150 11.24 -3.71 -4.06
N GLN A 151 12.33 -3.31 -3.41
CA GLN A 151 13.67 -3.89 -3.63
C GLN A 151 14.20 -3.68 -5.06
N GLU A 152 13.83 -2.56 -5.70
CA GLU A 152 14.15 -2.29 -7.11
C GLU A 152 15.64 -1.97 -7.33
N ARG A 153 16.30 -1.43 -6.31
CA ARG A 153 17.72 -1.00 -6.36
C ARG A 153 18.68 -1.97 -5.66
N GLY A 154 18.16 -3.08 -5.15
CA GLY A 154 18.90 -4.04 -4.35
C GLY A 154 18.01 -4.68 -3.29
N VAL A 155 18.43 -5.84 -2.82
CA VAL A 155 17.71 -6.57 -1.77
C VAL A 155 18.11 -6.01 -0.41
N ASN A 156 17.16 -5.38 0.27
CA ASN A 156 17.27 -5.09 1.69
C ASN A 156 16.84 -6.33 2.50
N GLU A 157 17.79 -7.02 3.11
CA GLU A 157 17.54 -8.26 3.86
C GLU A 157 16.60 -8.06 5.05
N SER A 158 16.66 -6.89 5.70
CA SER A 158 15.76 -6.60 6.82
C SER A 158 14.30 -6.49 6.36
N TYR A 159 14.05 -5.88 5.20
CA TYR A 159 12.70 -5.76 4.64
C TYR A 159 12.10 -7.13 4.35
N LYS A 160 12.88 -8.02 3.70
CA LYS A 160 12.46 -9.40 3.43
C LYS A 160 12.17 -10.14 4.74
N LYS A 161 13.11 -10.12 5.69
CA LYS A 161 12.94 -10.79 7.00
C LYS A 161 11.70 -10.30 7.73
N ASN A 162 11.49 -8.99 7.80
CA ASN A 162 10.40 -8.38 8.56
C ASN A 162 9.04 -8.64 7.92
N LEU A 163 8.93 -8.59 6.58
CA LEU A 163 7.68 -8.91 5.89
C LEU A 163 7.29 -10.38 6.08
N MET A 164 8.25 -11.31 5.99
CA MET A 164 8.00 -12.73 6.24
C MET A 164 7.62 -13.04 7.70
N ALA A 165 7.86 -12.12 8.63
CA ALA A 165 7.49 -12.28 10.04
C ALA A 165 5.98 -12.09 10.29
N LEU A 166 5.25 -11.51 9.33
CA LEU A 166 3.78 -11.44 9.39
C LEU A 166 3.19 -12.85 9.41
N LYS A 167 2.13 -13.07 10.19
CA LYS A 167 1.37 -14.32 10.17
C LYS A 167 0.51 -14.42 8.91
N LYS A 168 -0.18 -13.34 8.54
CA LYS A 168 -0.99 -13.24 7.33
C LYS A 168 -0.80 -11.89 6.65
N PHE A 169 -0.72 -11.93 5.34
CA PHE A 169 -0.82 -10.75 4.49
C PHE A 169 -2.03 -10.95 3.55
N VAL A 170 -3.13 -10.29 3.90
CA VAL A 170 -4.41 -10.36 3.18
C VAL A 170 -4.48 -9.19 2.22
N MET A 171 -4.75 -9.47 0.95
CA MET A 171 -4.90 -8.48 -0.12
C MET A 171 -6.31 -8.60 -0.70
N VAL A 172 -7.10 -7.54 -0.56
CA VAL A 172 -8.47 -7.44 -1.09
C VAL A 172 -8.45 -6.65 -2.38
N LYS A 173 -8.98 -7.25 -3.46
CA LYS A 173 -9.12 -6.64 -4.79
C LYS A 173 -10.58 -6.33 -5.10
N PHE A 174 -10.87 -5.11 -5.56
CA PHE A 174 -12.17 -4.72 -6.08
C PHE A 174 -12.23 -5.04 -7.59
N LEU A 175 -13.16 -5.91 -7.98
CA LEU A 175 -13.20 -6.43 -9.37
C LEU A 175 -13.65 -5.38 -10.39
N ASN A 176 -14.34 -4.32 -9.94
CA ASN A 176 -14.85 -3.25 -10.80
C ASN A 176 -14.20 -1.90 -10.46
N ASP A 177 -13.00 -1.93 -9.86
CA ASP A 177 -12.29 -0.72 -9.45
C ASP A 177 -12.03 0.21 -10.64
N THR A 178 -12.45 1.47 -10.51
CA THR A 178 -12.26 2.51 -11.52
C THR A 178 -11.30 3.62 -11.06
N ILE A 179 -10.59 3.41 -9.96
CA ILE A 179 -9.66 4.37 -9.33
C ILE A 179 -8.22 3.87 -9.41
N VAL A 180 -7.99 2.58 -9.19
CA VAL A 180 -6.66 1.97 -9.24
C VAL A 180 -6.34 1.49 -10.65
N ASP A 181 -5.27 2.02 -11.24
CA ASP A 181 -4.81 1.62 -12.58
C ASP A 181 -3.33 1.19 -12.54
N PRO A 182 -3.01 -0.11 -12.75
CA PRO A 182 -3.93 -1.22 -13.00
C PRO A 182 -4.50 -1.82 -11.71
N VAL A 183 -5.73 -2.33 -11.77
CA VAL A 183 -6.40 -3.05 -10.65
C VAL A 183 -5.62 -4.25 -10.12
N ASP A 184 -4.73 -4.84 -10.94
CA ASP A 184 -3.86 -5.93 -10.53
C ASP A 184 -2.85 -5.54 -9.44
N SER A 185 -2.58 -4.24 -9.29
CA SER A 185 -1.72 -3.70 -8.21
C SER A 185 -2.27 -4.02 -6.81
N GLU A 186 -3.59 -4.20 -6.68
CA GLU A 186 -4.26 -4.61 -5.44
C GLU A 186 -3.85 -6.01 -4.97
N TRP A 187 -3.42 -6.86 -5.91
CA TRP A 187 -2.88 -8.20 -5.68
C TRP A 187 -1.40 -8.30 -6.03
N PHE A 188 -0.66 -7.18 -5.97
CA PHE A 188 0.78 -7.14 -6.23
C PHE A 188 1.18 -7.50 -7.68
N GLY A 189 0.21 -7.61 -8.59
CA GLY A 189 0.44 -7.66 -10.04
C GLY A 189 0.67 -6.27 -10.63
N PHE A 190 1.11 -6.20 -11.88
CA PHE A 190 1.29 -4.90 -12.56
C PHE A 190 1.34 -5.06 -14.08
N TYR A 191 1.45 -3.95 -14.80
CA TYR A 191 1.77 -3.98 -16.23
C TYR A 191 3.06 -4.76 -16.51
N ARG A 192 3.09 -5.54 -17.59
CA ARG A 192 4.30 -6.17 -18.10
C ARG A 192 5.30 -5.06 -18.50
N SER A 193 6.54 -5.17 -18.04
CA SER A 193 7.61 -4.18 -18.33
C SER A 193 7.73 -3.87 -19.82
N GLY A 194 7.98 -2.60 -20.15
CA GLY A 194 8.13 -2.06 -21.51
C GLY A 194 6.84 -1.56 -22.16
N GLN A 195 5.68 -1.71 -21.51
CA GLN A 195 4.37 -1.32 -22.05
C GLN A 195 3.34 -1.09 -20.93
N ALA A 196 2.14 -0.60 -21.29
CA ALA A 196 1.07 -0.24 -20.34
C ALA A 196 -0.32 -0.73 -20.79
N LYS A 197 -0.41 -1.95 -21.29
CA LYS A 197 -1.65 -2.58 -21.79
C LYS A 197 -1.91 -3.93 -21.16
N GLU A 198 -0.95 -4.85 -21.25
CA GLU A 198 -1.05 -6.19 -20.65
C GLU A 198 -0.51 -6.18 -19.22
N THR A 199 -1.22 -6.80 -18.30
CA THR A 199 -0.78 -7.00 -16.92
C THR A 199 -0.31 -8.44 -16.69
N ILE A 200 0.55 -8.63 -15.70
CA ILE A 200 1.00 -9.93 -15.21
C ILE A 200 0.71 -10.06 -13.71
N PRO A 201 0.36 -11.26 -13.24
CA PRO A 201 0.18 -11.50 -11.81
C PRO A 201 1.51 -11.47 -11.07
N LEU A 202 1.45 -11.35 -9.73
CA LEU A 202 2.63 -11.36 -8.86
C LEU A 202 3.59 -12.52 -9.19
N GLN A 203 3.05 -13.72 -9.40
CA GLN A 203 3.80 -14.96 -9.58
C GLN A 203 4.71 -14.95 -10.82
N GLU A 204 4.37 -14.17 -11.83
CA GLU A 204 5.16 -14.01 -13.07
C GLU A 204 6.21 -12.89 -12.98
N SER A 205 6.19 -12.08 -11.92
CA SER A 205 7.11 -10.95 -11.76
C SER A 205 8.53 -11.37 -11.33
N THR A 206 9.52 -10.53 -11.65
CA THR A 206 10.91 -10.70 -11.14
C THR A 206 10.96 -10.67 -9.61
N LEU A 207 10.14 -9.82 -8.99
CA LEU A 207 10.06 -9.68 -7.53
C LEU A 207 9.74 -11.02 -6.84
N TYR A 208 8.77 -11.76 -7.38
CA TYR A 208 8.38 -13.07 -6.87
C TYR A 208 9.34 -14.17 -7.31
N THR A 209 9.71 -14.21 -8.59
CA THR A 209 10.56 -15.27 -9.14
C THR A 209 11.95 -15.29 -8.48
N GLN A 210 12.53 -14.13 -8.18
CA GLN A 210 13.78 -13.98 -7.42
C GLN A 210 13.55 -13.88 -5.90
N ASP A 211 12.30 -13.87 -5.45
CA ASP A 211 11.89 -13.82 -4.05
C ASP A 211 12.55 -12.67 -3.25
N ARG A 212 12.66 -11.48 -3.85
CA ARG A 212 13.40 -10.34 -3.27
C ARG A 212 12.79 -9.84 -1.95
N LEU A 213 11.49 -10.07 -1.76
CA LEU A 213 10.74 -9.70 -0.56
C LEU A 213 10.30 -10.90 0.30
N GLY A 214 10.57 -12.14 -0.12
CA GLY A 214 10.06 -13.32 0.59
C GLY A 214 8.63 -13.72 0.23
N LEU A 215 8.01 -13.04 -0.75
CA LEU A 215 6.62 -13.29 -1.15
C LEU A 215 6.39 -14.71 -1.66
N LYS A 216 7.36 -15.33 -2.35
CA LYS A 216 7.25 -16.72 -2.80
C LYS A 216 7.30 -17.68 -1.61
N ALA A 217 8.16 -17.41 -0.64
CA ALA A 217 8.22 -18.20 0.58
C ALA A 217 6.93 -18.09 1.40
N MET A 218 6.40 -16.87 1.55
CA MET A 218 5.14 -16.59 2.22
C MET A 218 3.95 -17.27 1.54
N ASP A 219 3.88 -17.22 0.21
CA ASP A 219 2.84 -17.87 -0.59
C ASP A 219 2.84 -19.39 -0.37
N LYS A 220 4.02 -20.02 -0.48
CA LYS A 220 4.20 -21.46 -0.22
C LYS A 220 3.81 -21.86 1.22
N ALA A 221 4.04 -20.98 2.19
CA ALA A 221 3.67 -21.18 3.58
C ALA A 221 2.18 -20.85 3.87
N GLY A 222 1.42 -20.42 2.86
CA GLY A 222 0.02 -20.02 3.02
C GLY A 222 -0.16 -18.73 3.82
N GLN A 223 0.85 -17.86 3.89
CA GLN A 223 0.78 -16.58 4.58
C GLN A 223 0.10 -15.50 3.71
N LEU A 224 0.14 -15.62 2.38
CA LEU A 224 -0.57 -14.71 1.48
C LEU A 224 -2.02 -15.17 1.29
N VAL A 225 -2.97 -14.22 1.38
CA VAL A 225 -4.40 -14.47 1.14
C VAL A 225 -4.91 -13.45 0.14
N PHE A 226 -5.49 -13.93 -0.94
CA PHE A 226 -6.06 -13.12 -2.01
C PHE A 226 -7.58 -13.18 -1.94
N LEU A 227 -8.23 -12.06 -1.60
CA LEU A 227 -9.68 -11.91 -1.55
C LEU A 227 -10.13 -10.97 -2.67
N ALA A 228 -11.28 -11.24 -3.27
CA ALA A 228 -11.88 -10.38 -4.28
C ALA A 228 -13.38 -10.24 -4.03
N LEU A 229 -13.92 -9.09 -4.43
CA LEU A 229 -15.35 -8.81 -4.42
C LEU A 229 -15.73 -7.89 -5.59
N GLU A 230 -16.98 -7.99 -6.04
CA GLU A 230 -17.58 -7.01 -6.94
C GLU A 230 -17.78 -5.68 -6.21
N GLY A 231 -17.68 -4.58 -6.95
CA GLY A 231 -17.74 -3.21 -6.42
C GLY A 231 -16.63 -2.32 -6.96
N ASP A 232 -16.88 -1.02 -6.93
CA ASP A 232 -15.87 0.01 -7.22
C ASP A 232 -14.93 0.19 -6.00
N HIS A 233 -13.95 1.08 -6.10
CA HIS A 233 -12.90 1.26 -5.09
C HIS A 233 -13.47 1.47 -3.66
N LEU A 234 -13.04 0.63 -2.72
CA LEU A 234 -13.47 0.64 -1.30
C LEU A 234 -14.97 0.41 -1.08
N GLN A 235 -15.71 -0.04 -2.09
CA GLN A 235 -17.12 -0.38 -1.97
C GLN A 235 -17.29 -1.80 -1.46
N LEU A 236 -17.55 -1.94 -0.16
CA LEU A 236 -17.83 -3.23 0.48
C LEU A 236 -19.03 -3.14 1.43
N SER A 237 -19.79 -4.22 1.56
CA SER A 237 -20.93 -4.29 2.48
C SER A 237 -20.50 -4.68 3.89
N GLU A 238 -21.36 -4.41 4.89
CA GLU A 238 -21.09 -4.85 6.26
C GLU A 238 -21.02 -6.38 6.36
N GLU A 239 -21.91 -7.08 5.66
CA GLU A 239 -21.97 -8.54 5.62
C GLU A 239 -20.66 -9.13 5.10
N TRP A 240 -20.13 -8.57 4.01
CA TRP A 240 -18.86 -9.03 3.44
C TRP A 240 -17.70 -8.78 4.40
N PHE A 241 -17.63 -7.60 5.02
CA PHE A 241 -16.59 -7.28 6.01
C PHE A 241 -16.64 -8.23 7.21
N TYR A 242 -17.83 -8.49 7.75
CA TYR A 242 -17.99 -9.41 8.89
C TYR A 242 -17.61 -10.84 8.52
N ALA A 243 -17.93 -11.30 7.31
CA ALA A 243 -17.63 -12.67 6.89
C ALA A 243 -16.15 -12.89 6.53
N HIS A 244 -15.47 -11.90 5.94
CA HIS A 244 -14.16 -12.10 5.33
C HIS A 244 -13.01 -11.34 5.99
N ILE A 245 -13.28 -10.28 6.76
CA ILE A 245 -12.24 -9.45 7.38
C ILE A 245 -12.13 -9.67 8.88
N ILE A 246 -13.26 -9.72 9.60
CA ILE A 246 -13.27 -9.98 11.06
C ILE A 246 -12.49 -11.25 11.45
N PRO A 247 -12.55 -12.39 10.73
CA PRO A 247 -11.78 -13.58 11.08
C PRO A 247 -10.25 -13.40 11.13
N PHE A 248 -9.71 -12.31 10.55
CA PHE A 248 -8.29 -11.98 10.61
C PHE A 248 -7.91 -11.02 11.75
N LEU A 249 -8.91 -10.53 12.50
CA LEU A 249 -8.73 -9.56 13.59
C LEU A 249 -9.01 -10.13 14.97
N GLU A 250 -9.65 -11.30 15.06
CA GLU A 250 -9.91 -12.06 16.29
C GLU A 250 -8.65 -12.73 16.87
#